data_AF-A0A939IED6-F1
#
_entry.id   AF-A0A939IED6-F1
#
_cell.length_a   1.000
_cell.length_b   1.000
_cell.length_c   1.000
_cell.angle_alpha   90.00
_cell.angle_beta   90.00
_cell.angle_gamma   90.00
#
_symmetry.space_group_name_H-M   'P 1'
#
loop_
_entity.id
_entity.type
_entity.pdbx_description
1 polymer ?
#
loop_
_entity_poly.entity_id
_entity_poly.type
_entity_poly.pdbx_seq_one_letter_code
_entity_poly.pdbx_strand_id
1 'polypeptide(L)'
;MQKILLSLKQALRSSFLVLSLMVFISFTGSFIFVQQTSYATTLEELKLIPPEYKPNSQEKINRANEYDPGVGIQEENREEAYEQAIKDSKNLDTIEKTYERNLKAEQEQNPPESFGEKAKEVIEKVTGK
;
A
#
# COMPACT_ATOMS: atom_id res chain seq x y z
N MET A 1 51.23 52.61 7.05
CA MET A 1 50.50 52.47 5.77
C MET A 1 50.11 51.02 5.46
N GLN A 2 51.05 50.06 5.36
CA GLN A 2 50.76 48.67 4.93
C GLN A 2 49.78 47.89 5.84
N LYS A 3 49.85 48.06 7.17
CA LYS A 3 48.94 47.38 8.12
C LYS A 3 47.48 47.83 7.98
N ILE A 4 47.27 49.09 7.59
CA ILE A 4 45.93 49.68 7.37
C ILE A 4 45.33 49.12 6.06
N LEU A 5 46.15 48.97 5.02
CA LEU A 5 45.73 48.35 3.76
C LEU A 5 45.40 46.86 3.92
N LEU A 6 46.16 46.13 4.74
CA LEU A 6 45.91 44.71 5.01
C LEU A 6 44.61 44.50 5.80
N SER A 7 44.36 45.31 6.83
CA SER A 7 43.11 45.26 7.60
C SER A 7 41.90 45.67 6.78
N LEU A 8 42.02 46.69 5.92
CA LEU A 8 40.96 47.10 5.01
C LEU A 8 40.63 46.01 3.97
N LYS A 9 41.65 45.36 3.40
CA LYS A 9 41.47 44.22 2.48
C LYS A 9 40.80 43.04 3.16
N GLN A 10 41.14 42.78 4.42
CA GLN A 10 40.53 41.70 5.20
C GLN A 10 39.08 41.99 5.56
N ALA A 11 38.77 43.22 5.96
CA ALA A 11 37.40 43.68 6.25
C ALA A 11 36.52 43.68 4.98
N LEU A 12 37.06 44.10 3.83
CA LEU A 12 36.36 44.03 2.55
C LEU A 12 36.09 42.58 2.13
N ARG A 13 37.06 41.68 2.31
CA ARG A 13 36.88 40.25 2.02
C ARG A 13 35.84 39.60 2.92
N SER A 14 35.89 39.86 4.24
CA SER A 14 34.90 39.30 5.16
C SER A 14 33.50 39.86 4.89
N SER A 15 33.38 41.16 4.65
CA SER A 15 32.10 41.80 4.31
C SER A 15 31.53 41.26 2.99
N PHE A 16 32.37 41.07 1.97
CA PHE A 16 31.94 40.48 0.69
C PHE A 16 31.46 39.03 0.86
N LEU A 17 32.15 38.25 1.70
CA LEU A 17 31.80 36.85 1.96
C LEU A 17 30.46 36.73 2.69
N VAL A 18 30.22 37.58 3.70
CA VAL A 18 28.94 37.62 4.43
C VAL A 18 27.80 38.08 3.52
N LEU A 19 28.02 39.13 2.73
CA LEU A 19 27.00 39.64 1.81
C LEU A 19 26.64 38.60 0.74
N SER A 20 27.65 37.94 0.18
CA SER A 20 27.48 36.85 -0.79
C SER A 20 26.66 35.70 -0.19
N LEU A 21 27.00 35.26 1.02
CA LEU A 21 26.26 34.19 1.71
C LEU A 21 24.79 34.56 1.94
N MET A 22 24.52 35.79 2.38
CA MET A 22 23.16 36.30 2.57
C MET A 22 22.34 36.29 1.27
N VAL A 23 22.97 36.70 0.16
CA VAL A 23 22.32 36.69 -1.17
C VAL A 23 22.03 35.26 -1.61
N PHE A 24 22.97 34.32 -1.46
CA PHE A 24 22.76 32.92 -1.84
C PHE A 24 21.62 32.27 -1.04
N ILE A 25 21.54 32.50 0.27
CA ILE A 25 20.45 31.95 1.13
C ILE A 25 19.09 32.54 0.72
N SER A 26 19.05 33.83 0.42
CA SER A 26 17.82 34.50 -0.03
C SER A 26 17.37 34.00 -1.41
N PHE A 27 18.35 33.74 -2.29
CA PHE A 27 18.10 33.23 -3.63
C PHE A 27 17.61 31.78 -3.61
N THR A 28 18.23 30.90 -2.81
CA THR A 28 17.79 29.50 -2.67
C THR A 28 16.38 29.39 -2.07
N GLY A 29 16.02 30.26 -1.13
CA GLY A 29 14.67 30.33 -0.58
C GLY A 29 13.59 30.67 -1.63
N SER A 30 13.94 31.41 -2.67
CA SER A 30 13.01 31.77 -3.75
C SER A 30 12.64 30.58 -4.66
N PHE A 31 13.46 29.52 -4.71
CA PHE A 31 13.18 28.31 -5.49
C PHE A 31 12.29 27.30 -4.76
N ILE A 32 12.01 27.48 -3.46
CA ILE A 32 11.10 26.60 -2.71
C ILE A 32 9.66 26.69 -3.23
N PHE A 33 9.27 27.83 -3.82
CA PHE A 33 7.95 27.99 -4.45
C PHE A 33 7.86 27.38 -5.85
N VAL A 34 9.00 27.02 -6.46
CA VAL A 34 9.07 26.22 -7.68
C VAL A 34 9.30 24.76 -7.28
N GLN A 35 8.54 24.26 -6.30
CA GLN A 35 8.38 22.83 -6.14
C GLN A 35 7.71 22.33 -7.42
N GLN A 36 8.50 21.69 -8.29
CA GLN A 36 7.94 20.64 -9.12
C GLN A 36 7.33 19.65 -8.13
N THR A 37 6.01 19.68 -8.01
CA THR A 37 5.23 18.60 -7.45
C THR A 37 5.79 17.33 -8.07
N SER A 38 6.53 16.54 -7.28
CA SER A 38 6.83 15.17 -7.63
C SER A 38 5.48 14.47 -7.53
N TYR A 39 4.72 14.56 -8.61
CA TYR A 39 3.52 13.76 -8.78
C TYR A 39 4.04 12.32 -8.74
N ALA A 40 3.83 11.65 -7.62
CA ALA A 40 3.60 10.22 -7.65
C ALA A 40 2.37 10.08 -8.54
N THR A 41 2.63 9.97 -9.83
CA THR A 41 1.60 10.00 -10.86
C THR A 41 0.62 8.89 -10.50
N THR A 42 -0.61 9.29 -10.20
CA THR A 42 -1.64 8.33 -9.88
C THR A 42 -1.96 7.58 -11.16
N LEU A 43 -2.41 6.33 -11.05
CA LEU A 43 -2.80 5.50 -12.21
C LEU A 43 -3.81 6.24 -13.13
N GLU A 44 -4.56 7.18 -12.55
CA GLU A 44 -5.50 8.10 -13.20
C GLU A 44 -4.82 9.14 -14.12
N GLU A 45 -3.65 9.65 -13.76
CA GLU A 45 -2.88 10.60 -14.60
C GLU A 45 -2.14 9.92 -15.76
N LEU A 46 -1.75 8.64 -15.60
CA LEU A 46 -0.97 7.93 -16.61
C LEU A 46 -1.74 7.62 -17.90
N LYS A 47 -3.09 7.79 -17.93
CA LYS A 47 -3.96 7.55 -19.10
C LYS A 47 -3.59 6.29 -19.92
N LEU A 48 -2.98 5.27 -19.31
CA LEU A 48 -2.66 4.02 -19.99
C LEU A 48 -3.95 3.29 -20.38
N ILE A 49 -5.04 3.63 -19.71
CA ILE A 49 -6.38 3.14 -19.98
C ILE A 49 -7.27 4.36 -20.25
N PRO A 50 -7.82 4.51 -21.46
CA PRO A 50 -8.79 5.56 -21.75
C PRO A 50 -9.95 5.51 -20.74
N PRO A 51 -10.48 6.65 -20.25
CA PRO A 51 -11.62 6.65 -19.31
C PRO A 51 -12.89 6.02 -19.91
N GLU A 52 -12.94 5.91 -21.24
CA GLU A 52 -13.99 5.22 -21.99
C GLU A 52 -13.79 3.69 -22.04
N TYR A 53 -12.58 3.21 -21.76
CA TYR A 53 -12.26 1.80 -21.75
C TYR A 53 -12.68 1.17 -20.42
N LYS A 54 -13.87 0.58 -20.43
CA LYS A 54 -14.41 -0.23 -19.34
C LYS A 54 -14.35 -1.69 -19.78
N PRO A 55 -13.23 -2.40 -19.54
CA PRO A 55 -13.12 -3.80 -19.93
C PRO A 55 -14.18 -4.59 -19.19
N ASN A 56 -14.83 -5.51 -19.90
CA ASN A 56 -15.74 -6.45 -19.28
C ASN A 56 -14.96 -7.42 -18.35
N SER A 57 -15.66 -8.14 -17.47
CA SER A 57 -15.06 -9.09 -16.53
C SER A 57 -14.13 -10.09 -17.21
N GLN A 58 -14.56 -10.68 -18.32
CA GLN A 58 -13.76 -11.65 -19.08
C GLN A 58 -12.48 -11.05 -19.66
N GLU A 59 -12.54 -9.80 -20.11
CA GLU A 59 -11.42 -9.07 -20.70
C GLU A 59 -10.35 -8.71 -19.65
N LYS A 60 -10.76 -8.58 -18.38
CA LYS A 60 -9.82 -8.43 -17.26
C LYS A 60 -9.09 -9.74 -16.98
N ILE A 61 -9.81 -10.85 -16.87
CA ILE A 61 -9.24 -12.19 -16.66
C ILE A 61 -8.27 -12.56 -17.78
N ASN A 62 -8.66 -12.33 -19.03
CA ASN A 62 -7.83 -12.64 -20.19
C ASN A 62 -6.53 -11.83 -20.19
N ARG A 63 -6.58 -10.56 -19.81
CA ARG A 63 -5.40 -9.70 -19.69
C ARG A 63 -4.49 -10.13 -18.53
N ALA A 64 -5.08 -10.50 -17.39
CA ALA A 64 -4.34 -11.04 -16.26
C ALA A 64 -3.61 -12.34 -16.67
N ASN A 65 -4.29 -13.25 -17.36
CA ASN A 65 -3.71 -14.49 -17.90
C ASN A 65 -2.60 -14.25 -18.94
N GLU A 66 -2.72 -13.19 -19.75
CA GLU A 66 -1.70 -12.84 -20.76
C GLU A 66 -0.40 -12.32 -20.12
N TYR A 67 -0.49 -11.65 -18.96
CA TYR A 67 0.66 -11.12 -18.24
C TYR A 67 1.30 -12.15 -17.29
N ASP A 68 0.45 -12.92 -16.60
CA ASP A 68 0.83 -14.03 -15.74
C ASP A 68 -0.33 -15.06 -15.66
N PRO A 69 -0.15 -16.27 -16.21
CA PRO A 69 -1.17 -17.32 -16.17
C PRO A 69 -1.66 -17.67 -14.75
N GLY A 70 -0.81 -17.50 -13.73
CA GLY A 70 -1.19 -17.75 -12.34
C GLY A 70 -2.18 -16.72 -11.78
N VAL A 71 -2.12 -15.48 -12.28
CA VAL A 71 -2.99 -14.39 -11.81
C VAL A 71 -4.38 -14.49 -12.44
N GLY A 72 -4.48 -14.83 -13.72
CA GLY A 72 -5.80 -14.98 -14.34
C GLY A 72 -6.57 -16.23 -13.88
N ILE A 73 -5.89 -17.31 -13.49
CA ILE A 73 -6.54 -18.45 -12.79
C ILE A 73 -7.13 -18.02 -11.45
N GLN A 74 -6.47 -17.13 -10.70
CA GLN A 74 -7.02 -16.60 -9.44
C GLN A 74 -8.24 -15.70 -9.67
N GLU A 75 -8.24 -14.89 -10.73
CA GLU A 75 -9.38 -14.04 -11.07
C GLU A 75 -10.59 -14.85 -11.54
N GLU A 76 -10.39 -15.89 -12.34
CA GLU A 76 -11.44 -16.82 -12.79
C GLU A 76 -12.08 -17.56 -11.60
N ASN A 77 -11.26 -18.17 -10.74
CA ASN A 77 -11.74 -18.85 -9.52
C ASN A 77 -12.51 -17.90 -8.59
N ARG A 78 -12.08 -16.64 -8.52
CA ARG A 78 -12.76 -15.63 -7.72
C ARG A 78 -14.14 -15.30 -8.29
N GLU A 79 -14.25 -15.06 -9.60
CA GLU A 79 -15.54 -14.79 -10.23
C GLU A 79 -16.50 -15.98 -10.10
N GLU A 80 -16.01 -17.21 -10.30
CA GLU A 80 -16.81 -18.43 -10.10
C GLU A 80 -17.31 -18.57 -8.66
N ALA A 81 -16.46 -18.29 -7.66
CA ALA A 81 -16.85 -18.31 -6.26
C ALA A 81 -17.94 -17.27 -5.93
N TYR A 82 -17.86 -16.07 -6.50
CA TYR A 82 -18.91 -15.05 -6.36
C TYR A 82 -20.21 -15.48 -7.02
N GLU A 83 -20.17 -16.04 -8.23
CA GLU A 83 -21.37 -16.55 -8.89
C GLU A 83 -22.02 -17.69 -8.11
N GLN A 84 -21.21 -18.60 -7.58
CA GLN A 84 -21.69 -19.71 -6.77
C GLN A 84 -22.32 -19.22 -5.47
N ALA A 85 -21.72 -18.23 -4.79
CA ALA A 85 -22.29 -17.62 -3.60
C ALA A 85 -23.65 -16.95 -3.90
N ILE A 86 -23.79 -16.28 -5.05
CA ILE A 86 -25.06 -15.70 -5.48
C ILE A 86 -26.10 -16.79 -5.76
N LYS A 87 -25.72 -17.88 -6.43
CA LYS A 87 -26.62 -19.02 -6.69
C LYS A 87 -27.05 -19.68 -5.38
N ASP A 88 -26.13 -19.91 -4.47
CA ASP A 88 -26.38 -20.53 -3.17
C ASP A 88 -27.28 -19.65 -2.28
N SER A 89 -27.15 -18.32 -2.37
CA SER A 89 -27.97 -17.37 -1.60
C SER A 89 -29.46 -17.34 -1.99
N LYS A 90 -29.81 -17.86 -3.18
CA LYS A 90 -31.19 -17.79 -3.71
C LYS A 90 -32.10 -18.91 -3.17
N ASN A 91 -31.55 -19.94 -2.56
CA ASN A 91 -32.32 -21.09 -2.07
C ASN A 91 -31.89 -21.46 -0.64
N LEU A 92 -32.86 -21.62 0.26
CA LEU A 92 -32.62 -21.96 1.66
C LEU A 92 -31.87 -23.29 1.81
N ASP A 93 -32.18 -24.26 0.95
CA ASP A 93 -31.61 -25.61 0.97
C ASP A 93 -30.13 -25.62 0.55
N THR A 94 -29.70 -24.65 -0.28
CA THR A 94 -28.30 -24.46 -0.66
C THR A 94 -27.54 -23.66 0.38
N ILE A 95 -28.18 -22.72 1.07
CA ILE A 95 -27.59 -21.97 2.19
C ILE A 95 -27.17 -22.92 3.30
N GLU A 96 -28.04 -23.86 3.70
CA GLU A 96 -27.76 -24.83 4.76
C GLU A 96 -26.58 -25.75 4.39
N LYS A 97 -26.57 -26.27 3.16
CA LYS A 97 -25.47 -27.10 2.65
C LYS A 97 -24.14 -26.33 2.57
N THR A 98 -24.17 -25.06 2.18
CA THR A 98 -22.97 -24.22 2.13
C THR A 98 -22.48 -23.86 3.53
N TYR A 99 -23.39 -23.61 4.48
CA TYR A 99 -23.06 -23.43 5.89
C TYR A 99 -22.38 -24.67 6.49
N GLU A 100 -22.93 -25.86 6.28
CA GLU A 100 -22.34 -27.11 6.75
C GLU A 100 -20.94 -27.37 6.17
N ARG A 101 -20.75 -27.09 4.87
CA ARG A 101 -19.45 -27.23 4.21
C ARG A 101 -18.42 -26.27 4.80
N ASN A 102 -18.80 -25.01 5.00
CA ASN A 102 -17.93 -23.99 5.58
C ASN A 102 -17.60 -24.33 7.04
N LEU A 103 -18.56 -24.83 7.82
CA LEU A 103 -18.34 -25.27 9.19
C LEU A 103 -17.33 -26.42 9.28
N LYS A 104 -17.40 -27.38 8.35
CA LYS A 104 -16.41 -28.47 8.27
C LYS A 104 -15.03 -27.98 7.87
N ALA A 105 -14.94 -27.09 6.88
CA ALA A 105 -13.66 -26.50 6.46
C ALA A 105 -13.02 -25.67 7.58
N GLU A 106 -13.82 -24.92 8.34
CA GLU A 106 -13.37 -24.17 9.51
C GLU A 106 -12.85 -25.11 10.61
N GLN A 107 -13.56 -26.21 10.88
CA GLN A 107 -13.11 -27.23 11.85
C GLN A 107 -11.84 -27.97 11.42
N GLU A 108 -11.60 -28.09 10.11
CA GLU A 108 -10.40 -28.73 9.55
C GLU A 108 -9.19 -27.78 9.56
N GLN A 109 -9.40 -26.48 9.31
CA GLN A 109 -8.36 -25.45 9.35
C GLN A 109 -8.02 -25.00 10.78
N ASN A 110 -9.04 -24.94 11.65
CA ASN A 110 -8.94 -24.60 13.05
C ASN A 110 -9.44 -25.80 13.88
N PRO A 111 -8.64 -26.88 13.99
CA PRO A 111 -9.00 -28.01 14.82
C PRO A 111 -9.33 -27.48 16.23
N PRO A 112 -10.48 -27.86 16.81
CA PRO A 112 -10.87 -27.35 18.10
C PRO A 112 -9.77 -27.69 19.11
N GLU A 113 -9.19 -26.66 19.72
CA GLU A 113 -8.21 -26.80 20.80
C GLU A 113 -8.68 -27.89 21.76
N SER A 114 -7.81 -28.87 21.98
CA SER A 114 -8.11 -29.99 22.86
C SER A 114 -8.53 -29.45 24.22
N PHE A 115 -9.58 -30.03 24.82
CA PHE A 115 -9.97 -29.71 26.19
C PHE A 115 -8.79 -29.77 27.18
N GLY A 116 -7.77 -30.58 26.88
CA GLY A 116 -6.54 -30.65 27.67
C GLY A 116 -5.68 -29.37 27.61
N GLU A 117 -5.64 -28.68 26.47
CA GLU A 117 -4.91 -27.41 26.33
C GLU A 117 -5.62 -26.29 27.08
N LYS A 118 -6.94 -26.19 26.95
CA LYS A 118 -7.76 -25.24 27.73
C LYS A 118 -7.71 -25.52 29.23
N ALA A 119 -7.71 -26.80 29.63
CA ALA A 119 -7.57 -27.17 31.04
C ALA A 119 -6.19 -26.79 31.58
N LYS A 120 -5.12 -26.98 30.78
CA LYS A 120 -3.77 -26.59 31.15
C LYS A 120 -3.62 -25.06 31.28
N GLU A 121 -4.22 -24.30 30.36
CA GLU A 121 -4.25 -22.83 30.42
C GLU A 121 -5.00 -22.32 31.65
N VAL A 122 -6.15 -22.92 31.98
CA VAL A 122 -6.91 -22.58 33.19
C VAL A 122 -6.11 -22.92 34.45
N ILE A 123 -5.42 -24.06 34.47
CA ILE A 123 -4.57 -24.46 35.60
C ILE A 123 -3.39 -23.49 35.74
N GLU A 124 -2.65 -23.15 34.68
CA GLU A 124 -1.56 -22.16 34.74
C GLU A 124 -2.05 -20.80 35.26
N LYS A 125 -3.19 -20.33 34.74
CA LYS A 125 -3.80 -19.05 35.14
C LYS A 125 -4.25 -19.01 36.60
N VAL A 126 -4.66 -20.14 37.16
CA VAL A 126 -5.06 -20.27 38.58
C VAL A 126 -3.85 -20.52 39.48
N THR A 127 -2.83 -21.23 39.00
CA THR A 127 -1.65 -21.59 39.80
C THR A 127 -0.54 -20.53 39.76
N GLY A 128 -0.67 -19.51 38.89
CA GLY A 128 0.21 -18.34 38.85
C GLY A 128 1.66 -18.65 38.47
N LYS A 129 1.89 -19.76 37.77
CA LYS A 129 3.15 -20.03 37.07
C LYS A 129 2.97 -19.80 35.59
#